data_AF-A0A7X7ID95-F1
#
_entry.id   AF-A0A7X7ID95-F1
#
_cell.length_a   1.000
_cell.length_b   1.000
_cell.length_c   1.000
_cell.angle_alpha   90.00
_cell.angle_beta   90.00
_cell.angle_gamma   90.00
#
_symmetry.space_group_name_H-M   'P 1'
#
loop_
_entity.id
_entity.type
_entity.pdbx_description
1 polymer ?
#
loop_
_entity_poly.entity_id
_entity_poly.type
_entity_poly.pdbx_seq_one_letter_code
_entity_poly.pdbx_strand_id
1 'polypeptide(L)'
;KEKPDYTYNDQTTFHLFALDDAKEAEAAVHAHDGTVLAVCKIKRDGTVYKVALEGEMKSWAVCLRNLEEVVSVSCGSLSDSPEGALITFSVQEKECRIVTA
;
A
#
# COMPACT_ATOMS: atom_id res chain seq x y z
N LYS A 1 -22.11 -14.94 -4.68
CA LYS A 1 -22.56 -13.73 -5.40
C LYS A 1 -21.69 -12.60 -4.88
N GLU A 2 -20.75 -12.13 -5.70
CA GLU A 2 -19.93 -10.98 -5.35
C GLU A 2 -20.81 -9.73 -5.49
N LYS A 3 -20.79 -8.89 -4.47
CA LYS A 3 -21.56 -7.65 -4.42
C LYS A 3 -20.58 -6.49 -4.53
N PRO A 4 -20.90 -5.42 -5.29
CA PRO A 4 -20.03 -4.26 -5.39
C PRO A 4 -20.05 -3.38 -4.12
N ASP A 5 -21.08 -3.50 -3.28
CA ASP A 5 -21.31 -2.72 -2.05
C ASP A 5 -20.65 -3.34 -0.79
N TYR A 6 -19.40 -3.80 -0.91
CA TYR A 6 -18.62 -4.31 0.22
C TYR A 6 -17.82 -3.20 0.92
N THR A 7 -17.37 -3.49 2.13
CA THR A 7 -16.52 -2.60 2.91
C THR A 7 -15.15 -2.42 2.26
N TYR A 8 -14.91 -1.30 1.59
CA TYR A 8 -13.69 -1.08 0.82
C TYR A 8 -12.41 -0.91 1.65
N ASN A 9 -12.49 -0.64 2.96
CA ASN A 9 -11.35 -0.52 3.87
C ASN A 9 -11.00 -1.83 4.62
N ASP A 10 -11.52 -2.96 4.14
CA ASP A 10 -11.22 -4.30 4.64
C ASP A 10 -10.55 -5.13 3.53
N GLN A 11 -9.37 -5.68 3.82
CA GLN A 11 -8.55 -6.45 2.89
C GLN A 11 -8.15 -5.69 1.61
N THR A 12 -7.92 -4.37 1.72
CA THR A 12 -7.56 -3.51 0.58
C THR A 12 -6.11 -3.75 0.13
N THR A 13 -5.88 -3.95 -1.16
CA THR A 13 -4.53 -3.93 -1.73
C THR A 13 -4.35 -2.69 -2.59
N PHE A 14 -3.38 -1.85 -2.21
CA PHE A 14 -2.95 -0.72 -3.04
C PHE A 14 -1.92 -1.21 -4.04
N HIS A 15 -2.09 -0.87 -5.32
CA HIS A 15 -1.12 -1.22 -6.35
C HIS A 15 -0.37 0.05 -6.76
N LEU A 16 0.94 0.07 -6.53
CA LEU A 16 1.82 1.15 -6.96
C LEU A 16 2.37 0.82 -8.35
N PHE A 17 2.25 1.77 -9.28
CA PHE A 17 2.72 1.64 -10.65
C PHE A 17 3.80 2.68 -10.93
N ALA A 18 4.98 2.23 -11.39
CA ALA A 18 6.05 3.03 -11.99
C ALA A 18 6.26 4.42 -11.35
N LEU A 19 6.50 4.47 -10.04
CA LEU A 19 6.76 5.73 -9.33
C LEU A 19 8.20 6.18 -9.57
N ASP A 20 8.36 7.33 -10.22
CA ASP A 20 9.67 7.96 -10.44
C ASP A 20 10.32 8.42 -9.13
N ASP A 21 11.64 8.61 -9.18
CA ASP A 21 12.40 9.13 -8.05
C ASP A 21 11.91 10.51 -7.60
N ALA A 22 11.96 10.75 -6.29
CA ALA A 22 11.48 11.96 -5.61
C ALA A 22 9.99 12.29 -5.86
N LYS A 23 9.20 11.36 -6.43
CA LYS A 23 7.76 11.50 -6.60
C LYS A 23 6.97 10.84 -5.48
N GLU A 24 5.73 11.29 -5.35
CA GLU A 24 4.75 10.79 -4.42
C GLU A 24 3.49 10.38 -5.19
N ALA A 25 2.92 9.24 -4.81
CA ALA A 25 1.60 8.79 -5.22
C ALA A 25 0.68 8.73 -4.01
N GLU A 26 -0.59 9.05 -4.23
CA GLU A 26 -1.63 9.03 -3.20
C GLU A 26 -2.85 8.25 -3.68
N ALA A 27 -3.46 7.47 -2.78
CA ALA A 27 -4.72 6.78 -3.03
C ALA A 27 -5.63 6.88 -1.80
N ALA A 28 -6.84 7.38 -1.99
CA ALA A 28 -7.86 7.48 -0.94
C ALA A 28 -8.90 6.36 -1.07
N VAL A 29 -9.26 5.76 0.06
CA VAL A 29 -10.37 4.82 0.19
C VAL A 29 -11.56 5.53 0.82
N HIS A 30 -12.70 5.42 0.16
CA HIS A 30 -13.94 6.06 0.57
C HIS A 30 -14.95 5.04 1.07
N ALA A 31 -15.80 5.47 2.01
CA ALA A 31 -17.03 4.77 2.36
C ALA A 31 -18.10 4.96 1.26
N HIS A 32 -19.20 4.23 1.36
CA HIS A 32 -20.29 4.29 0.38
C HIS A 32 -20.98 5.65 0.30
N ASP A 33 -20.88 6.47 1.34
CA ASP A 33 -21.37 7.85 1.38
C ASP A 33 -20.38 8.87 0.79
N GLY A 34 -19.20 8.42 0.35
CA GLY A 34 -18.13 9.26 -0.18
C GLY A 34 -17.19 9.82 0.89
N THR A 35 -17.39 9.49 2.17
CA THR A 35 -16.49 9.91 3.25
C THR A 35 -15.12 9.24 3.10
N VAL A 36 -14.04 10.01 3.20
CA VAL A 36 -12.67 9.47 3.17
C VAL A 36 -12.42 8.66 4.46
N LEU A 37 -12.17 7.36 4.31
CA LEU A 37 -11.85 6.47 5.43
C LEU A 37 -10.35 6.38 5.68
N ALA A 38 -9.57 6.32 4.61
CA ALA A 38 -8.12 6.24 4.67
C ALA A 38 -7.46 6.83 3.43
N VAL A 39 -6.23 7.31 3.59
CA VAL A 39 -5.39 7.82 2.50
C VAL A 39 -4.01 7.18 2.61
N CYS A 40 -3.60 6.45 1.58
CA CYS A 40 -2.28 5.86 1.47
C CYS A 40 -1.41 6.76 0.59
N LYS A 41 -0.26 7.17 1.14
CA LYS A 41 0.75 7.98 0.49
C LYS A 41 2.03 7.17 0.36
N ILE A 42 2.59 7.13 -0.83
CA ILE A 42 3.86 6.46 -1.09
C ILE A 42 4.79 7.42 -1.78
N LYS A 43 5.91 7.74 -1.13
CA LYS A 43 6.96 8.57 -1.70
C LYS A 43 8.21 7.76 -1.97
N ARG A 44 8.78 7.90 -3.17
CA ARG A 44 10.06 7.30 -3.53
C ARG A 44 11.20 8.28 -3.28
N ASP A 45 12.26 7.80 -2.66
CA ASP A 45 13.48 8.53 -2.30
C ASP A 45 14.68 7.61 -2.61
N GLY A 46 15.15 7.66 -3.85
CA GLY A 46 16.10 6.73 -4.43
C GLY A 46 15.54 5.31 -4.52
N THR A 47 16.12 4.43 -3.69
CA THR A 47 15.73 3.01 -3.56
C THR A 47 14.76 2.77 -2.39
N VAL A 48 14.38 3.83 -1.67
CA VAL A 48 13.50 3.72 -0.50
C VAL A 48 12.10 4.24 -0.84
N TYR A 49 11.09 3.41 -0.61
CA TYR A 49 9.68 3.80 -0.65
C TYR A 49 9.18 4.02 0.78
N LYS A 50 8.71 5.23 1.05
CA LYS A 50 8.11 5.62 2.33
C LYS A 50 6.60 5.55 2.16
N VAL A 51 5.99 4.58 2.83
CA VAL A 51 4.54 4.36 2.86
C VAL A 51 3.98 4.99 4.12
N ALA A 52 2.92 5.78 4.01
CA ALA A 52 2.18 6.36 5.11
C ALA A 52 0.68 6.20 4.88
N LEU A 53 -0.03 5.70 5.88
CA LEU A 53 -1.48 5.53 5.88
C LEU A 53 -2.11 6.47 6.91
N GLU A 54 -2.92 7.40 6.42
CA GLU A 54 -3.77 8.24 7.25
C GLU A 54 -5.18 7.61 7.33
N GLY A 55 -5.84 7.73 8.48
CA GLY A 55 -7.17 7.13 8.70
C GLY A 55 -7.15 5.71 9.26
N GLU A 56 -8.18 4.93 8.95
CA GLU A 56 -8.41 3.59 9.50
C GLU A 56 -8.65 2.53 8.41
N MET A 57 -7.77 1.52 8.40
CA MET A 57 -7.92 0.30 7.61
C MET A 57 -7.80 -0.91 8.52
N LYS A 58 -8.57 -1.97 8.21
CA LYS A 58 -8.54 -3.21 8.98
C LYS A 58 -7.36 -4.09 8.57
N SER A 59 -7.37 -4.55 7.33
CA SER A 59 -6.27 -5.31 6.74
C SER A 59 -5.97 -4.70 5.41
N TRP A 60 -4.70 -4.42 5.16
CA TRP A 60 -4.31 -3.76 3.93
C TRP A 60 -2.93 -4.22 3.47
N ALA A 61 -2.66 -4.02 2.19
CA ALA A 61 -1.40 -4.38 1.58
C ALA A 61 -1.00 -3.36 0.53
N VAL A 62 0.30 -3.32 0.22
CA VAL A 62 0.86 -2.56 -0.89
C VAL A 62 1.57 -3.53 -1.82
N CYS A 63 1.15 -3.57 -3.09
CA CYS A 63 1.81 -4.28 -4.16
C CYS A 63 2.65 -3.29 -4.97
N LEU A 64 3.97 -3.48 -4.98
CA LEU A 64 4.89 -2.77 -5.84
C LEU A 64 4.93 -3.48 -7.20
N ARG A 65 4.23 -2.93 -8.19
CA ARG A 65 4.06 -3.62 -9.48
C ARG A 65 5.38 -3.65 -10.27
N ASN A 66 5.71 -4.81 -10.83
CA ASN A 66 6.95 -5.08 -11.58
C ASN A 66 8.24 -4.83 -10.77
N LEU A 67 8.18 -4.89 -9.44
CA LEU A 67 9.34 -4.82 -8.55
C LEU A 67 9.44 -6.11 -7.75
N GLU A 68 10.43 -6.94 -8.08
CA GLU A 68 10.66 -8.24 -7.44
C GLU A 68 11.75 -8.16 -6.36
N GLU A 69 12.67 -7.18 -6.47
CA GLU A 69 13.83 -7.03 -5.60
C GLU A 69 13.56 -6.04 -4.46
N VAL A 70 12.82 -6.50 -3.44
CA VAL A 70 12.73 -5.82 -2.15
C VAL A 70 13.78 -6.38 -1.20
N VAL A 71 14.71 -5.53 -0.78
CA VAL A 71 15.82 -5.88 0.13
C VAL A 71 15.32 -5.99 1.57
N SER A 72 14.47 -5.07 2.00
CA SER A 72 14.01 -5.00 3.38
C SER A 72 12.71 -4.21 3.51
N VAL A 73 11.88 -4.59 4.47
CA VAL A 73 10.73 -3.82 4.94
C VAL A 73 10.92 -3.52 6.43
N SER A 74 10.61 -2.30 6.85
CA SER A 74 10.73 -1.90 8.27
C SER A 74 9.58 -2.44 9.13
N CYS A 75 8.43 -2.69 8.52
CA CYS A 75 7.24 -3.28 9.15
C CYS A 75 6.40 -3.99 8.07
N GLY A 76 5.41 -4.77 8.51
CA GLY A 76 4.63 -5.64 7.66
C GLY A 76 5.35 -6.93 7.26
N SER A 77 4.69 -7.74 6.46
CA SER A 77 5.24 -9.00 5.92
C SER A 77 5.38 -8.91 4.41
N LEU A 78 6.58 -9.18 3.90
CA LEU A 78 6.87 -9.25 2.48
C LEU A 78 6.53 -10.64 1.94
N SER A 79 5.81 -10.68 0.82
CA SER A 79 5.52 -11.86 0.03
C SER A 79 5.77 -11.55 -1.44
N ASP A 80 6.28 -12.51 -2.19
CA ASP A 80 6.28 -12.43 -3.64
C ASP A 80 4.86 -12.66 -4.18
N SER A 81 4.54 -12.03 -5.31
CA SER A 81 3.32 -12.25 -6.06
C SER A 81 3.63 -12.16 -7.56
N PRO A 82 2.82 -12.77 -8.45
CA PRO A 82 3.01 -12.64 -9.91
C PRO A 82 2.98 -11.20 -10.41
N GLU A 83 2.43 -10.29 -9.60
CA GLU A 83 2.29 -8.87 -9.91
C GLU A 83 3.50 -8.03 -9.46
N GLY A 84 4.36 -8.56 -8.59
CA GLY A 84 5.48 -7.89 -7.94
C GLY A 84 5.52 -8.14 -6.44
N ALA A 85 6.31 -7.37 -5.70
CA ALA A 85 6.44 -7.49 -4.25
C ALA A 85 5.17 -7.01 -3.53
N LEU A 86 4.57 -7.89 -2.72
CA LEU A 86 3.40 -7.62 -1.90
C LEU A 86 3.82 -7.47 -0.43
N ILE A 87 3.49 -6.33 0.17
CA ILE A 87 3.75 -6.06 1.58
C ILE A 87 2.40 -5.97 2.29
N THR A 88 2.14 -6.89 3.22
CA THR A 88 0.91 -6.90 4.02
C THR A 88 1.14 -6.20 5.36
N PHE A 89 0.14 -5.43 5.79
CA PHE A 89 0.19 -4.62 6.99
C PHE A 89 -0.96 -4.93 7.93
N SER A 90 -0.68 -4.80 9.23
CA SER A 90 -1.66 -4.87 10.30
C SER A 90 -2.32 -3.51 10.52
N VAL A 91 -3.46 -3.48 11.22
CA VAL A 91 -4.22 -2.25 11.58
C VAL A 91 -3.33 -1.16 12.22
N GLN A 92 -2.33 -1.58 12.98
CA GLN A 92 -1.47 -0.68 13.77
C GLN A 92 -0.31 -0.10 12.96
N GLU A 93 0.05 -0.76 11.85
CA GLU A 93 1.19 -0.38 11.03
C GLU A 93 0.71 0.66 10.03
N LYS A 94 0.97 1.94 10.33
CA LYS A 94 0.57 3.07 9.47
C LYS A 94 1.72 3.65 8.67
N GLU A 95 2.96 3.40 9.08
CA GLU A 95 4.15 3.92 8.39
C GLU A 95 5.12 2.78 8.15
N CYS A 96 5.59 2.65 6.91
CA CYS A 96 6.57 1.66 6.51
C CYS A 96 7.66 2.27 5.62
N ARG A 97 8.87 1.73 5.73
CA ARG A 97 9.92 1.97 4.74
C ARG A 97 10.25 0.66 4.06
N ILE A 98 10.14 0.66 2.75
CA ILE A 98 10.47 -0.47 1.87
C ILE A 98 11.74 -0.09 1.13
N VAL A 99 12.79 -0.88 1.28
CA VAL A 99 14.06 -0.70 0.61
C VAL A 99 14.14 -1.68 -0.55
N THR A 100 14.36 -1.16 -1.75
CA THR A 100 14.58 -1.94 -2.98
C THR A 100 16.06 -1.97 -3.35
N ALA A 101 16.44 -2.93 -4.20
CA ALA A 101 17.82 -3.07 -4.69
C ALA A 101 18.17 -2.03 -5.77
#